data_AF-A0A3A9GUY8-F1
#
_entry.id   AF-A0A3A9GUY8-F1
#
_cell.length_a   1.000
_cell.length_b   1.000
_cell.length_c   1.000
_cell.angle_alpha   90.00
_cell.angle_beta   90.00
_cell.angle_gamma   90.00
#
_symmetry.space_group_name_H-M   'P 1'
#
loop_
_entity.id
_entity.type
_entity.pdbx_description
1 polymer ?
#
loop_
_entity_poly.entity_id
_entity_poly.type
_entity_poly.pdbx_seq_one_letter_code
_entity_poly.pdbx_strand_id
1 'polypeptide(L)' 'MKDFLNNEIKIGDKVVAMRHRGTSSFLYKGEVIGFKGQFVVIGKIENVESEWGLYDEMKVSSYKVVVVNDIVTKS' A
#
# COMPACT_ATOMS: atom_id res chain seq x y z
N MET A 1 2.21 4.12 12.85
CA MET A 1 2.81 2.89 12.29
C MET A 1 3.91 3.31 11.32
N LYS A 2 4.97 2.51 11.10
CA LYS A 2 6.06 2.87 10.18
C LYS A 2 6.11 1.96 8.96
N ASP A 3 6.46 2.55 7.82
CA ASP A 3 6.65 1.86 6.54
C ASP A 3 8.01 1.13 6.47
N PHE A 4 8.30 0.49 5.34
CA PHE A 4 9.57 -0.22 5.12
C PHE A 4 10.81 0.70 5.23
N LEU A 5 10.67 1.98 4.93
CA LEU A 5 11.74 2.99 4.96
C LEU A 5 11.78 3.79 6.27
N ASN A 6 11.06 3.33 7.31
CA ASN A 6 10.90 3.99 8.61
C ASN A 6 10.14 5.34 8.58
N ASN A 7 9.42 5.65 7.50
CA ASN A 7 8.53 6.80 7.44
C ASN A 7 7.26 6.52 8.25
N GLU A 8 6.69 7.58 8.83
CA GLU A 8 5.39 7.49 9.49
C GLU A 8 4.27 7.28 8.46
N ILE A 9 3.39 6.31 8.69
CA ILE A 9 2.19 6.06 7.87
C ILE A 9 0.97 6.72 8.53
N LYS A 10 0.25 7.52 7.75
CA LYS A 10 -0.97 8.23 8.13
C LYS A 10 -2.13 7.86 7.20
N ILE A 11 -3.36 8.02 7.69
CA ILE A 11 -4.56 7.91 6.85
C ILE A 11 -4.54 9.04 5.83
N GLY A 12 -4.83 8.72 4.57
CA GLY A 12 -4.74 9.64 3.44
C GLY A 12 -3.40 9.58 2.69
N ASP A 13 -2.38 8.92 3.24
CA ASP A 13 -1.10 8.77 2.56
C ASP A 13 -1.25 7.96 1.26
N LYS A 14 -0.64 8.46 0.20
CA LYS A 14 -0.38 7.68 -1.01
C LYS A 14 0.76 6.71 -0.74
N VAL A 15 0.54 5.46 -1.10
CA VAL A 15 1.48 4.38 -0.81
C VAL A 15 1.65 3.46 -2.00
N VAL A 16 2.81 2.81 -2.07
CA VAL A 16 3.01 1.60 -2.85
C VAL A 16 3.08 0.43 -1.88
N ALA A 17 2.33 -0.63 -2.15
CA ALA A 17 2.25 -1.80 -1.30
C ALA A 17 2.44 -3.10 -2.06
N MET A 18 3.15 -4.03 -1.44
CA MET A 18 3.47 -5.34 -1.99
C MET A 18 2.47 -6.41 -1.49
N ARG A 19 1.87 -7.12 -2.44
CA ARG A 19 1.04 -8.31 -2.19
C ARG A 19 1.72 -9.54 -2.78
N HIS A 20 1.63 -10.69 -2.09
CA HIS A 20 2.05 -11.97 -2.66
C HIS A 20 0.84 -12.80 -3.05
N ARG A 21 0.98 -13.53 -4.15
CA ARG A 21 0.06 -14.56 -4.59
C ARG A 21 0.88 -15.76 -5.08
N GLY A 22 0.91 -16.83 -4.29
CA GLY A 22 1.80 -17.96 -4.55
C GLY A 22 3.27 -17.53 -4.47
N THR A 23 4.03 -17.76 -5.54
CA THR A 23 5.45 -17.38 -5.68
C THR A 23 5.65 -16.00 -6.30
N SER A 24 4.58 -15.34 -6.75
CA SER A 24 4.63 -14.03 -7.41
C SER A 24 4.38 -12.89 -6.42
N SER A 25 5.03 -11.75 -6.68
CA SER A 25 4.86 -10.52 -5.91
C SER A 25 4.42 -9.40 -6.84
N PHE A 26 3.41 -8.64 -6.41
CA PHE A 26 2.81 -7.56 -7.18
C PHE A 26 2.84 -6.28 -6.35
N LEU A 27 3.04 -5.15 -7.02
CA LEU A 27 3.06 -3.83 -6.42
C LEU A 27 1.81 -3.08 -6.82
N TYR A 28 1.14 -2.50 -5.83
CA TYR A 28 -0.09 -1.74 -6.00
C TYR A 28 0.08 -0.36 -5.42
N LYS A 29 -0.37 0.65 -6.17
CA LYS A 29 -0.47 2.02 -5.69
C LYS A 29 -1.87 2.24 -5.13
N GLY A 30 -1.98 2.94 -4.01
CA GLY A 30 -3.26 3.23 -3.38
C GLY A 30 -3.16 4.29 -2.29
N GLU A 31 -4.21 4.38 -1.49
CA GLU A 31 -4.32 5.34 -0.39
C GLU A 31 -4.59 4.60 0.92
N VAL A 32 -3.92 5.00 2.00
CA VAL A 32 -4.21 4.45 3.34
C VAL A 32 -5.59 4.93 3.78
N ILE A 33 -6.53 4.01 3.92
CA ILE A 33 -7.90 4.31 4.37
C ILE A 33 -8.12 3.99 5.86
N GLY A 34 -7.17 3.29 6.49
CA GLY A 34 -7.26 2.96 7.91
C GLY A 34 -6.20 1.96 8.39
N PHE A 35 -6.37 1.52 9.63
CA PHE A 35 -5.53 0.52 10.28
C PHE A 35 -6.40 -0.55 10.93
N LYS A 36 -5.96 -1.81 10.89
CA LYS A 36 -6.64 -2.92 11.58
C LYS A 36 -5.60 -3.75 12.33
N GLY A 37 -5.48 -3.50 13.63
CA GLY A 37 -4.42 -4.09 14.45
C GLY A 37 -3.04 -3.67 13.92
N GLN A 38 -2.22 -4.64 13.54
CA GLN A 38 -0.88 -4.42 12.97
C GLN A 38 -0.87 -4.21 11.44
N PHE A 39 -2.03 -4.20 10.79
CA PHE A 39 -2.13 -4.08 9.34
C PHE A 39 -2.53 -2.67 8.92
N VAL A 40 -1.96 -2.23 7.80
CA VAL A 40 -2.38 -1.04 7.04
C VAL A 40 -3.50 -1.47 6.09
N VAL A 41 -4.59 -0.70 6.06
CA VAL A 41 -5.68 -0.89 5.11
C VAL A 41 -5.52 0.14 4.00
N ILE A 42 -5.35 -0.34 2.78
CA ILE A 42 -5.11 0.47 1.58
C ILE A 42 -6.31 0.33 0.67
N GLY A 43 -6.95 1.44 0.34
CA GLY A 43 -8.06 1.51 -0.62
C GLY A 43 -7.68 2.34 -1.84
N LYS A 44 -8.67 2.60 -2.71
CA LYS A 44 -8.49 3.37 -3.97
C LYS A 44 -7.29 2.85 -4.77
N ILE A 45 -7.22 1.52 -4.90
CA ILE A 45 -6.09 0.84 -5.53
C ILE A 45 -6.09 1.16 -7.03
N GLU A 46 -4.96 1.61 -7.56
CA GLU A 46 -4.75 1.85 -8.98
C GLU A 46 -4.34 0.54 -9.69
N ASN A 47 -4.74 0.38 -10.96
CA ASN A 47 -4.42 -0.78 -11.82
C ASN A 47 -4.97 -2.15 -11.33
N VAL A 48 -6.16 -2.14 -10.72
CA VAL A 48 -6.87 -3.34 -10.24
C VAL A 48 -7.26 -4.30 -11.37
N GLU A 49 -7.35 -3.80 -12.60
CA GLU A 49 -7.91 -4.51 -13.78
C GLU A 49 -7.19 -5.82 -14.17
N SER A 50 -6.00 -6.10 -13.61
CA SER A 50 -5.21 -7.29 -13.94
C SER A 50 -5.34 -8.46 -12.96
N GLU A 51 -5.97 -8.28 -11.78
CA GLU A 51 -6.22 -9.39 -10.85
C GLU A 51 -7.69 -9.49 -10.43
N TRP A 52 -8.37 -10.52 -10.91
CA TRP A 52 -9.68 -10.95 -10.41
C TRP A 52 -9.66 -11.09 -8.87
N GLY A 53 -10.48 -10.31 -8.17
CA GLY A 53 -10.65 -10.40 -6.70
C GLY A 53 -9.78 -9.45 -5.87
N LEU A 54 -9.18 -8.41 -6.47
CA LEU A 54 -8.75 -7.23 -5.71
C LEU A 54 -9.99 -6.47 -5.28
N TYR A 55 -10.41 -6.69 -4.04
CA TYR A 55 -11.41 -5.91 -3.35
C TYR A 55 -11.01 -4.42 -3.36
N ASP A 56 -11.99 -3.54 -3.15
CA ASP A 56 -11.82 -2.08 -2.98
C ASP A 56 -10.76 -1.71 -1.92
N GLU A 57 -10.35 -2.67 -1.09
CA GLU A 57 -9.32 -2.56 -0.07
C GLU A 57 -8.35 -3.76 -0.01
N MET A 58 -7.13 -3.49 0.41
CA MET A 58 -6.07 -4.46 0.69
C MET A 58 -5.57 -4.28 2.13
N LYS A 59 -5.40 -5.38 2.86
CA LYS A 59 -4.78 -5.40 4.19
C LYS A 59 -3.37 -5.95 4.09
N VAL A 60 -2.37 -5.13 4.43
CA VAL A 60 -0.94 -5.48 4.32
C VAL A 60 -0.18 -5.12 5.59
N SER A 61 0.88 -5.87 5.86
CA SER A 61 1.84 -5.50 6.90
C SER A 61 2.52 -4.19 6.53
N SER A 62 2.78 -3.32 7.50
CA SER A 62 3.41 -2.02 7.26
C SER A 62 4.80 -2.12 6.63
N TYR A 63 5.52 -3.22 6.90
CA TYR A 63 6.83 -3.51 6.30
C TYR A 63 6.76 -3.85 4.80
N LYS A 64 5.56 -3.99 4.24
CA LYS A 64 5.30 -4.19 2.80
C LYS A 64 4.75 -2.93 2.13
N VAL A 65 4.79 -1.80 2.82
CA VAL A 65 4.26 -0.52 2.38
C VAL A 65 5.42 0.49 2.31
N VAL A 66 5.37 1.39 1.33
CA VAL A 66 6.23 2.56 1.23
C VAL A 66 5.32 3.78 1.01
N VAL A 67 5.47 4.80 1.84
CA VAL A 67 4.80 6.09 1.67
C VAL A 67 5.45 6.84 0.51
N VAL A 68 4.63 7.34 -0.42
CA VAL A 68 5.10 7.96 -1.67
C VAL A 68 4.62 9.41 -1.86
N ASN A 69 4.07 10.04 -0.82
CA ASN A 69 3.62 11.44 -0.86
C ASN A 69 4.70 12.40 -1.39
N ASP A 70 5.96 12.16 -1.00
CA ASP A 70 7.10 13.05 -1.27
C ASP A 70 8.06 12.53 -2.36
N ILE A 71 7.74 11.43 -3.05
CA ILE A 71 8.64 10.84 -4.08
C ILE A 71 8.50 11.57 -5.45
N VAL A 72 7.63 12.58 -5.55
CA VAL A 72 7.54 13.42 -6.74
C VAL A 72 8.55 14.58 -6.59
N THR A 73 9.50 14.64 -7.53
CA THR A 73 10.57 15.63 -7.76
C THR A 73 11.88 15.49 -6.96
N LYS A 74 12.77 14.61 -7.46
CA LYS A 74 14.14 15.09 -7.73
C LYS A 74 14.09 15.81 -9.08
N SER A 75 13.97 17.14 -9.02
CA SER A 75 14.31 18.05 -10.12
C SER A 75 15.81 18.01 -10.40
#